data_AF-A0A836SFP3-F1
#
_entry.id   AF-A0A836SFP3-F1
#
_cell.length_a   1.000
_cell.length_b   1.000
_cell.length_c   1.000
_cell.angle_alpha   90.00
_cell.angle_beta   90.00
_cell.angle_gamma   90.00
#
_symmetry.space_group_name_H-M   'P 1'
#
loop_
_entity.id
_entity.type
_entity.pdbx_description
1 polymer ?
#
loop_
_entity_poly.entity_id
_entity_poly.type
_entity_poly.pdbx_seq_one_letter_code
_entity_poly.pdbx_strand_id
1 'polypeptide(L)'
;MRYFSFLIFLAIMGYLVWPYVHLYQLNDAVNNNDKAAVEKLVDFEEVNKVNKENLKWKSEQMSGGLLPDMIKKGAEMMAGEIDANEIVMRLRAMEGSPWDQTSFAFFESPTRFTIRLGQLGQNPIHVQMTLQDWYWRITAIYD
;
A
#
# COMPACT_ATOMS: atom_id res chain seq x y z
N MET A 1 37.40 -13.79 -7.08
CA MET A 1 36.74 -13.90 -5.76
C MET A 1 36.34 -12.53 -5.19
N ARG A 2 37.27 -11.62 -4.84
CA ARG A 2 36.93 -10.32 -4.18
C ARG A 2 35.94 -9.43 -4.95
N TYR A 3 36.09 -9.31 -6.27
CA TYR A 3 35.20 -8.49 -7.10
C TYR A 3 33.79 -9.08 -7.23
N PHE A 4 33.66 -10.41 -7.20
CA PHE A 4 32.37 -11.07 -7.29
C PHE A 4 31.54 -10.87 -6.02
N SER A 5 32.17 -10.99 -4.84
CA SER A 5 31.54 -10.67 -3.55
C SER A 5 31.09 -9.21 -3.48
N PHE A 6 31.89 -8.28 -4.03
CA PHE A 6 31.51 -6.88 -4.09
C PHE A 6 30.29 -6.63 -4.99
N LEU A 7 30.21 -7.30 -6.15
CA LEU A 7 29.05 -7.18 -7.05
C LEU A 7 27.77 -7.72 -6.40
N ILE A 8 27.85 -8.86 -5.70
CA ILE A 8 26.71 -9.41 -4.95
C ILE A 8 26.26 -8.43 -3.86
N PHE A 9 27.21 -7.89 -3.10
CA PHE A 9 26.90 -6.90 -2.07
C PHE A 9 26.18 -5.67 -2.66
N LEU A 10 26.67 -5.16 -3.80
CA LEU A 10 26.05 -4.02 -4.48
C LEU A 10 24.63 -4.34 -4.97
N ALA A 11 24.42 -5.55 -5.50
CA ALA A 11 23.09 -6.02 -5.90
C ALA A 11 22.12 -6.10 -4.71
N ILE A 12 22.56 -6.63 -3.56
CA ILE A 12 21.77 -6.69 -2.33
C ILE A 12 21.42 -5.28 -1.85
N MET A 13 22.39 -4.37 -1.83
CA MET A 13 22.15 -2.98 -1.44
C MET A 13 21.15 -2.30 -2.37
N GLY A 14 21.27 -2.50 -3.68
CA GLY A 14 20.31 -1.98 -4.66
C GLY A 14 18.90 -2.51 -4.41
N TYR A 15 18.76 -3.81 -4.16
CA TYR A 15 17.48 -4.43 -3.84
C TYR A 15 16.86 -3.87 -2.54
N LEU A 16 17.67 -3.70 -1.47
CA LEU A 16 17.19 -3.18 -0.18
C LEU A 16 16.71 -1.72 -0.27
N VAL A 17 17.34 -0.91 -1.12
CA VAL A 17 16.99 0.51 -1.31
C VAL A 17 15.77 0.69 -2.22
N TRP A 18 15.53 -0.23 -3.15
CA TRP A 18 14.48 -0.11 -4.18
C TRP A 18 13.07 0.22 -3.67
N PRO A 19 12.49 -0.46 -2.66
CA PRO A 19 11.15 -0.13 -2.20
C PRO A 19 11.06 1.27 -1.57
N TYR A 20 12.14 1.77 -0.96
CA TYR A 20 12.20 3.14 -0.44
C TYR A 20 12.18 4.18 -1.57
N VAL A 21 12.78 3.87 -2.73
CA VAL A 21 12.66 4.72 -3.92
C VAL A 21 11.21 4.80 -4.39
N HIS A 22 10.45 3.70 -4.31
CA HIS A 22 9.03 3.71 -4.70
C HIS A 22 8.17 4.48 -3.70
N LEU A 23 8.46 4.38 -2.40
CA LEU A 23 7.81 5.22 -1.39
C LEU A 23 8.07 6.72 -1.65
N TYR A 24 9.30 7.09 -2.03
CA TYR A 24 9.62 8.46 -2.43
C TYR A 24 8.83 8.89 -3.69
N GLN A 25 8.72 8.03 -4.69
CA GLN A 25 7.93 8.32 -5.90
C GLN A 25 6.44 8.47 -5.59
N LEU A 26 5.89 7.64 -4.70
CA LEU A 26 4.51 7.78 -4.22
C LEU A 26 4.32 9.14 -3.53
N ASN A 27 5.24 9.50 -2.64
CA ASN A 27 5.22 10.78 -1.94
C ASN A 27 5.21 11.96 -2.93
N ASP A 28 6.10 11.95 -3.91
CA ASP A 28 6.18 12.98 -4.95
C ASP A 28 4.89 13.04 -5.78
N ALA A 29 4.38 11.90 -6.24
CA ALA A 29 3.14 11.81 -7.01
C ALA A 29 1.93 12.36 -6.23
N VAL A 30 1.82 12.04 -4.94
CA VAL A 30 0.75 12.54 -4.07
C VAL A 30 0.86 14.05 -3.86
N ASN A 31 2.07 14.56 -3.59
CA ASN A 31 2.31 15.99 -3.36
C ASN A 31 2.03 16.83 -4.61
N ASN A 32 2.38 16.31 -5.79
CA ASN A 32 2.18 16.97 -7.08
C ASN A 32 0.80 16.71 -7.69
N ASN A 33 -0.08 15.95 -7.02
CA ASN A 33 -1.39 15.54 -7.55
C ASN A 33 -1.29 14.78 -8.89
N ASP A 34 -0.18 14.07 -9.11
CA ASP A 34 0.10 13.30 -10.32
C ASP A 34 -0.56 11.92 -10.24
N LYS A 35 -1.84 11.89 -10.63
CA LYS A 35 -2.65 10.68 -10.66
C LYS A 35 -2.10 9.63 -11.63
N ALA A 36 -1.52 10.05 -12.75
CA ALA A 36 -0.94 9.13 -13.73
C ALA A 36 0.33 8.45 -13.20
N ALA A 37 1.10 9.13 -12.35
CA ALA A 37 2.20 8.50 -11.63
C ALA A 37 1.69 7.49 -10.59
N VAL A 38 0.64 7.84 -9.83
CA VAL A 38 0.01 6.89 -8.88
C VAL A 38 -0.51 5.65 -9.61
N GLU A 39 -1.14 5.80 -10.78
CA GLU A 39 -1.61 4.67 -11.61
C GLU A 39 -0.51 3.71 -12.05
N LYS A 40 0.73 4.18 -12.17
CA LYS A 40 1.86 3.31 -12.53
C LYS A 40 2.45 2.58 -11.32
N LEU A 41 2.35 3.19 -10.14
CA LEU A 41 2.89 2.66 -8.89
C LEU A 41 1.94 1.68 -8.20
N VAL A 42 0.65 1.78 -8.49
CA VAL A 42 -0.41 1.02 -7.82
C VAL A 42 -0.97 -0.05 -8.75
N ASP A 43 -1.07 -1.27 -8.22
CA ASP A 43 -1.87 -2.33 -8.81
C ASP A 43 -3.31 -2.20 -8.28
N PHE A 44 -4.16 -1.48 -9.00
CA PHE A 44 -5.54 -1.24 -8.57
C PHE A 44 -6.39 -2.51 -8.56
N GLU A 45 -6.08 -3.51 -9.39
CA GLU A 45 -6.81 -4.77 -9.37
C GLU A 45 -6.60 -5.46 -8.01
N GLU A 46 -5.34 -5.59 -7.59
CA GLU A 46 -5.02 -6.20 -6.30
C GLU A 46 -5.46 -5.33 -5.12
N VAL A 47 -5.29 -4.00 -5.18
CA VAL A 47 -5.77 -3.08 -4.12
C VAL A 47 -7.26 -3.23 -3.91
N ASN A 48 -8.05 -3.26 -4.99
CA ASN A 48 -9.51 -3.40 -4.88
C ASN A 48 -9.93 -4.77 -4.36
N LYS A 49 -9.22 -5.82 -4.77
CA LYS A 49 -9.44 -7.18 -4.25
C LYS A 49 -9.18 -7.24 -2.74
N VAL A 50 -8.04 -6.75 -2.27
CA VAL A 50 -7.70 -6.72 -0.85
C VAL A 50 -8.66 -5.82 -0.07
N ASN A 51 -9.09 -4.68 -0.63
CA ASN A 51 -10.08 -3.81 -0.01
C ASN A 51 -11.43 -4.51 0.19
N LYS A 52 -11.93 -5.22 -0.83
CA LYS A 52 -13.17 -6.01 -0.74
C LYS A 52 -13.05 -7.11 0.32
N GLU A 53 -11.93 -7.82 0.36
CA GLU A 53 -11.66 -8.84 1.40
C GLU A 53 -11.62 -8.24 2.81
N ASN A 54 -10.95 -7.08 2.98
CA ASN A 54 -10.89 -6.37 4.26
C ASN A 54 -12.26 -5.89 4.72
N LEU A 55 -13.11 -5.39 3.82
CA LEU A 55 -14.48 -4.99 4.13
C LEU A 55 -15.32 -6.17 4.58
N LYS A 56 -15.21 -7.31 3.89
CA LYS A 56 -15.88 -8.55 4.29
C LYS A 56 -15.44 -8.98 5.67
N TRP A 57 -14.14 -9.00 5.94
CA TRP A 57 -13.59 -9.35 7.25
C TRP A 57 -14.07 -8.39 8.35
N LYS A 58 -14.01 -7.06 8.12
CA LYS A 58 -14.52 -6.06 9.06
C LYS A 58 -16.02 -6.25 9.35
N SER A 59 -16.82 -6.54 8.33
CA SER A 59 -18.26 -6.81 8.45
C SER A 59 -18.54 -8.07 9.28
N GLU A 60 -17.79 -9.15 9.06
CA GLU A 60 -17.92 -10.39 9.82
C GLU A 60 -17.55 -10.21 11.29
N GLN A 61 -16.47 -9.48 11.55
CA GLN A 61 -16.00 -9.15 12.89
C GLN A 61 -17.03 -8.31 13.66
N MET A 62 -17.58 -7.25 13.04
CA MET A 62 -18.55 -6.36 13.69
C MET A 62 -19.90 -7.04 13.97
N SER A 63 -20.33 -7.96 13.10
CA SER A 63 -21.64 -8.63 13.22
C SER A 63 -21.59 -9.97 13.97
N GLY A 64 -20.40 -10.42 14.39
CA GLY A 64 -20.23 -11.78 14.91
C GLY A 64 -20.64 -12.86 13.90
N GLY A 65 -20.53 -12.57 12.61
CA GLY A 65 -20.97 -13.45 11.52
C GLY A 65 -22.47 -13.51 11.27
N LEU A 66 -23.30 -12.74 11.99
CA LEU A 66 -24.77 -12.81 11.91
C LEU A 66 -25.39 -12.05 10.72
N LEU A 67 -24.59 -11.28 9.97
CA LEU A 67 -25.10 -10.53 8.81
C LEU A 67 -25.48 -11.48 7.64
N PRO A 68 -26.71 -11.39 7.11
CA PRO A 68 -27.10 -12.11 5.90
C PRO A 68 -26.21 -11.76 4.70
N ASP A 69 -25.91 -12.75 3.86
CA ASP A 69 -25.05 -12.60 2.67
C ASP A 69 -25.50 -11.50 1.72
N MET A 70 -26.81 -11.26 1.61
CA MET A 70 -27.38 -10.19 0.79
C MET A 70 -26.99 -8.80 1.27
N ILE A 71 -26.86 -8.59 2.59
CA ILE A 71 -26.46 -7.31 3.17
C ILE A 71 -24.95 -7.11 2.97
N LYS A 72 -24.15 -8.16 3.17
CA LYS A 72 -22.70 -8.15 2.90
C LYS A 72 -22.42 -7.77 1.45
N LYS A 73 -23.04 -8.47 0.50
CA LYS A 73 -22.90 -8.19 -0.94
C LYS A 73 -23.38 -6.80 -1.32
N GLY A 74 -24.49 -6.33 -0.72
CA GLY A 74 -24.98 -4.97 -0.94
C GLY A 74 -23.97 -3.90 -0.49
N ALA A 75 -23.36 -4.07 0.68
CA ALA A 75 -22.32 -3.17 1.17
C ALA A 75 -21.05 -3.21 0.31
N GLU A 76 -20.64 -4.39 -0.16
CA GLU A 76 -19.49 -4.56 -1.07
C GLU A 76 -19.72 -3.90 -2.44
N MET A 77 -20.94 -3.96 -2.99
CA MET A 77 -21.29 -3.27 -4.25
C MET A 77 -21.34 -1.75 -4.10
N MET A 78 -21.67 -1.26 -2.90
CA MET A 78 -21.69 0.17 -2.58
C MET A 78 -20.31 0.70 -2.19
N ALA A 79 -19.42 -0.17 -1.72
CA ALA A 79 -18.01 0.15 -1.53
C ALA A 79 -17.38 0.31 -2.92
N GLY A 80 -17.32 1.56 -3.37
CA GLY A 80 -16.72 1.91 -4.66
C GLY A 80 -15.29 1.39 -4.80
N GLU A 81 -14.83 1.32 -6.04
CA GLU A 81 -13.47 0.93 -6.34
C GLU A 81 -12.50 2.06 -5.99
N ILE A 82 -11.41 1.70 -5.33
CA ILE A 82 -10.28 2.59 -5.07
C ILE A 82 -9.59 2.85 -6.41
N ASP A 83 -9.53 4.13 -6.78
CA ASP A 83 -8.80 4.63 -7.94
C ASP A 83 -7.66 5.57 -7.50
N ALA A 84 -6.93 6.14 -8.47
CA ALA A 84 -5.83 7.05 -8.17
C ALA A 84 -6.29 8.34 -7.48
N ASN A 85 -7.51 8.81 -7.76
CA ASN A 85 -8.06 9.99 -7.11
C ASN A 85 -8.26 9.73 -5.62
N GLU A 86 -8.84 8.58 -5.29
CA GLU A 86 -9.10 8.15 -3.93
C GLU A 86 -7.80 8.01 -3.13
N ILE A 87 -6.77 7.38 -3.71
CA ILE A 87 -5.47 7.24 -3.05
C ILE A 87 -4.84 8.60 -2.77
N VAL A 88 -4.79 9.49 -3.78
CA VAL A 88 -4.22 10.83 -3.60
C VAL A 88 -5.02 11.61 -2.56
N MET A 89 -6.34 11.55 -2.60
CA MET A 89 -7.22 12.22 -1.64
C MET A 89 -6.99 11.71 -0.22
N ARG A 90 -6.96 10.39 0.00
CA ARG A 90 -6.70 9.79 1.31
C ARG A 90 -5.33 10.16 1.85
N LEU A 91 -4.29 10.05 1.03
CA LEU A 91 -2.92 10.31 1.48
C LEU A 91 -2.66 11.80 1.74
N ARG A 92 -3.35 12.72 1.04
CA ARG A 92 -3.29 14.16 1.31
C ARG A 92 -4.16 14.63 2.46
N ALA A 93 -5.15 13.83 2.87
CA ALA A 93 -5.95 14.14 4.06
C ALA A 93 -5.14 13.99 5.36
N MET A 94 -3.99 13.30 5.31
CA MET A 94 -3.04 13.24 6.41
C MET A 94 -2.36 14.60 6.64
N GLU A 95 -1.99 14.89 7.88
CA GLU A 95 -1.20 16.09 8.19
C GLU A 95 0.26 15.91 7.74
N GLY A 96 0.60 16.40 6.55
CA GLY A 96 1.97 16.32 6.01
C GLY A 96 2.09 15.35 4.83
N SER A 97 3.33 15.10 4.40
CA SER A 97 3.58 14.25 3.23
C SER A 97 3.63 12.77 3.63
N PRO A 98 3.30 11.83 2.72
CA PRO A 98 3.46 10.38 2.98
C PRO A 98 4.86 10.01 3.50
N TRP A 99 5.90 10.69 3.01
CA TRP A 99 7.25 10.47 3.50
C TRP A 99 7.42 10.90 4.97
N ASP A 100 6.98 12.11 5.31
CA ASP A 100 7.10 12.65 6.67
C ASP A 100 6.28 11.84 7.69
N GLN A 101 5.15 11.30 7.24
CA GLN A 101 4.26 10.49 8.07
C GLN A 101 4.71 9.03 8.18
N THR A 102 5.78 8.60 7.49
CA THR A 102 6.25 7.22 7.58
C THR A 102 6.81 6.93 8.97
N SER A 103 6.03 6.20 9.79
CA SER A 103 6.43 5.79 11.14
C SER A 103 7.10 4.42 11.17
N PHE A 104 6.87 3.61 10.14
CA PHE A 104 7.50 2.31 9.96
C PHE A 104 7.52 1.96 8.47
N ALA A 105 8.65 1.48 7.98
CA ALA A 105 8.78 0.95 6.62
C ALA A 105 9.82 -0.17 6.64
N PHE A 106 9.42 -1.41 6.40
CA PHE A 106 10.34 -2.54 6.44
C PHE A 106 9.86 -3.74 5.61
N PHE A 107 10.80 -4.62 5.28
CA PHE A 107 10.49 -5.88 4.62
C PHE A 107 9.76 -6.82 5.58
N GLU A 108 8.57 -7.27 5.17
CA GLU A 108 7.87 -8.38 5.81
C GLU A 108 8.34 -9.72 5.23
N SER A 109 8.68 -9.73 3.93
CA SER A 109 9.28 -10.86 3.24
C SER A 109 10.17 -10.36 2.08
N PRO A 110 10.95 -11.24 1.41
CA PRO A 110 11.72 -10.84 0.22
C PRO A 110 10.88 -10.34 -0.97
N THR A 111 9.56 -10.42 -0.90
CA THR A 111 8.67 -9.89 -1.94
C THR A 111 7.57 -9.00 -1.39
N ARG A 112 7.57 -8.71 -0.08
CA ARG A 112 6.59 -7.85 0.58
C ARG A 112 7.28 -6.81 1.46
N PHE A 113 6.88 -5.56 1.26
CA PHE A 113 7.37 -4.41 1.99
C PHE A 113 6.17 -3.67 2.56
N THR A 114 6.17 -3.46 3.87
CA THR A 114 5.04 -2.83 4.56
C THR A 114 5.44 -1.45 5.03
N ILE A 115 4.52 -0.51 4.89
CA ILE A 115 4.70 0.90 5.21
C ILE A 115 3.52 1.31 6.07
N ARG A 116 3.81 1.99 7.18
CA ARG A 116 2.81 2.57 8.06
C ARG A 116 2.98 4.08 8.08
N LEU A 117 1.92 4.77 7.72
CA LEU A 117 1.82 6.22 7.65
C LEU A 117 0.97 6.71 8.83
N GLY A 118 1.53 7.60 9.65
CA GLY A 118 0.92 8.05 10.90
C GLY A 118 1.36 7.25 12.12
N GLN A 119 0.94 7.70 13.30
CA GLN A 119 1.37 7.13 14.59
C GLN A 119 0.53 5.92 14.99
N LEU A 120 1.17 4.96 15.68
CA LEU A 120 0.48 3.85 16.35
C LEU A 120 -0.57 4.39 17.33
N GLY A 121 -1.80 3.89 17.20
CA GLY A 121 -2.93 4.32 18.04
C GLY A 121 -3.70 5.54 17.53
N GLN A 122 -3.27 6.16 16.42
CA GLN A 122 -3.95 7.30 15.77
C GLN A 122 -4.51 6.94 14.38
N ASN A 123 -5.03 5.72 14.22
CA ASN A 123 -5.59 5.20 12.96
C ASN A 123 -4.64 5.37 11.75
N PRO A 124 -3.44 4.75 11.80
CA PRO A 124 -2.44 4.92 10.75
C PRO A 124 -2.87 4.21 9.46
N ILE A 125 -2.52 4.80 8.32
CA ILE A 125 -2.72 4.17 7.01
C ILE A 125 -1.60 3.16 6.77
N HIS A 126 -1.99 1.93 6.50
CA HIS A 126 -1.08 0.85 6.10
C HIS A 126 -1.06 0.74 4.59
N VAL A 127 0.15 0.82 4.03
CA VAL A 127 0.42 0.64 2.60
C VAL A 127 1.31 -0.59 2.45
N GLN A 128 0.87 -1.54 1.64
CA GLN A 128 1.66 -2.73 1.34
C GLN A 128 2.13 -2.69 -0.11
N MET A 129 3.42 -2.95 -0.28
CA MET A 129 4.03 -3.13 -1.58
C MET A 129 4.42 -4.60 -1.78
N THR A 130 4.19 -5.09 -2.98
CA THR A 130 4.60 -6.43 -3.41
C THR A 130 5.51 -6.32 -4.63
N LEU A 131 6.56 -7.14 -4.67
CA LEU A 131 7.42 -7.28 -5.84
C LEU A 131 6.69 -8.12 -6.90
N GLN A 132 6.24 -7.49 -7.98
CA GLN A 132 5.56 -8.10 -9.12
C GLN A 132 6.38 -7.85 -10.39
N ASP A 133 6.72 -8.90 -11.14
CA ASP A 133 7.47 -8.79 -12.40
C ASP A 133 8.74 -7.91 -12.32
N TRP A 134 9.47 -7.97 -11.20
CA TRP A 134 10.66 -7.17 -10.88
C TRP A 134 10.42 -5.70 -10.52
N TYR A 135 9.16 -5.27 -10.40
CA TYR A 135 8.79 -3.93 -9.95
C TYR A 135 8.04 -3.99 -8.63
N TRP A 136 8.33 -3.06 -7.74
CA TRP A 136 7.54 -2.92 -6.53
C TRP A 136 6.26 -2.18 -6.87
N ARG A 137 5.12 -2.77 -6.54
CA ARG A 137 3.80 -2.15 -6.75
C ARG A 137 3.03 -2.13 -5.46
N ILE A 138 2.26 -1.06 -5.25
CA ILE A 138 1.35 -0.97 -4.12
C ILE A 138 0.17 -1.88 -4.42
N THR A 139 -0.04 -2.87 -3.55
CA THR A 139 -1.06 -3.91 -3.73
C THR A 139 -2.14 -3.88 -2.65
N ALA A 140 -1.94 -3.11 -1.58
CA ALA A 140 -2.97 -2.89 -0.57
C ALA A 140 -2.81 -1.53 0.11
N ILE A 141 -3.93 -0.89 0.42
CA ILE A 141 -4.00 0.32 1.25
C ILE A 141 -5.22 0.19 2.18
N TYR A 142 -5.02 0.32 3.48
CA TYR A 142 -6.10 0.20 4.47
C TYR A 142 -5.78 0.93 5.77
N ASP A 143 -6.81 1.22 6.55
CA ASP A 143 -6.74 1.86 7.87
C ASP A 143 -6.95 0.82 8.99
#